data_AF-A0A3D4HBP3-F1
#
_entry.id   AF-A0A3D4HBP3-F1
#
_cell.length_a   1.000
_cell.length_b   1.000
_cell.length_c   1.000
_cell.angle_alpha   90.00
_cell.angle_beta   90.00
_cell.angle_gamma   90.00
#
_symmetry.space_group_name_H-M   'P 1'
#
loop_
_entity.id
_entity.type
_entity.pdbx_description
1 polymer ?
#
loop_
_entity_poly.entity_id
_entity_poly.type
_entity_poly.pdbx_seq_one_letter_code
_entity_poly.pdbx_strand_id
1 'polypeptide(L)'
;MKTILLSRLPLRLFLAFAVGAFASLSHTAQAQELSAEEKQKRIKMIEKRVNEQTYDFLDKMGEMEGETVQAIGTQLQRFFYLRQLVQAKIQAARQSAGDNPRARRQAMMPIREELTSLYAQLNKGAKKALSKKELKQFNKVLKEVAPQPQQGRGGPGGGGRGGR
;
A
#
# COMPACT_ATOMS: atom_id res chain seq x y z
N MET A 1 38.12 -5.33 10.64
CA MET A 1 36.67 -5.14 10.45
C MET A 1 36.47 -4.45 9.11
N LYS A 2 35.93 -5.13 8.10
CA LYS A 2 35.77 -4.58 6.74
C LYS A 2 34.35 -4.02 6.60
N THR A 3 34.23 -2.70 6.61
CA THR A 3 33.03 -1.96 6.21
C THR A 3 32.87 -2.10 4.69
N ILE A 4 31.87 -2.87 4.27
CA ILE A 4 31.52 -2.97 2.85
C ILE A 4 30.67 -1.74 2.52
N LEU A 5 31.29 -0.74 1.88
CA LEU A 5 30.56 0.31 1.18
C LEU A 5 29.84 -0.34 -0.01
N LEU A 6 28.54 -0.57 0.14
CA LEU A 6 27.65 -0.88 -0.98
C LEU A 6 27.47 0.38 -1.82
N SER A 7 28.39 0.54 -2.77
CA SER A 7 28.28 1.52 -3.85
C SER A 7 27.02 1.27 -4.67
N ARG A 8 26.37 2.38 -5.03
CA ARG A 8 25.09 2.51 -5.71
C ARG A 8 25.02 1.73 -7.04
N LEU A 9 24.67 0.44 -7.00
CA LEU A 9 24.31 -0.39 -8.16
C LEU A 9 23.39 -1.55 -7.73
N PRO A 10 22.40 -1.93 -8.56
CA PRO A 10 21.10 -1.31 -8.62
C PRO A 10 20.08 -2.14 -7.83
N LEU A 11 19.50 -1.55 -6.79
CA LEU A 11 18.29 -2.04 -6.11
C LEU A 11 17.16 -2.41 -7.11
N ARG A 12 17.22 -1.82 -8.31
CA ARG A 12 16.31 -2.03 -9.44
C ARG A 12 16.36 -3.43 -10.08
N LEU A 13 17.47 -4.18 -10.02
CA LEU A 13 17.52 -5.49 -10.67
C LEU A 13 16.90 -6.63 -9.84
N PHE A 14 16.95 -6.54 -8.50
CA PHE A 14 16.56 -7.67 -7.65
C PHE A 14 15.06 -7.73 -7.31
N LEU A 15 14.36 -6.60 -7.22
CA LEU A 15 12.91 -6.60 -6.94
C LEU A 15 12.04 -7.10 -8.11
N ALA A 16 12.62 -7.27 -9.31
CA ALA A 16 11.90 -7.73 -10.49
C ALA A 16 11.45 -9.22 -10.40
N PHE A 17 12.05 -10.02 -9.52
CA PHE A 17 11.79 -11.47 -9.48
C PHE A 17 10.59 -11.88 -8.60
N ALA A 18 10.14 -11.04 -7.67
CA ALA A 18 9.08 -11.39 -6.71
C ALA A 18 7.65 -11.07 -7.19
N VAL A 19 7.49 -10.27 -8.25
CA VAL A 19 6.17 -9.81 -8.73
C VAL A 19 5.47 -10.84 -9.62
N GLY A 20 6.24 -11.58 -10.42
CA GLY A 20 5.68 -12.57 -11.36
C GLY A 20 4.89 -13.71 -10.69
N ALA A 21 5.17 -14.01 -9.42
CA ALA A 21 4.42 -15.01 -8.65
C ALA A 21 3.11 -14.49 -8.03
N PHE A 22 2.94 -13.16 -7.90
CA PHE A 22 1.73 -12.56 -7.31
C PHE A 22 0.63 -12.25 -8.33
N ALA A 23 0.97 -12.10 -9.61
CA ALA A 23 0.02 -11.89 -10.70
C ALA A 23 -0.96 -13.07 -10.87
N SER A 24 -0.61 -14.25 -10.37
CA SER A 24 -1.46 -15.46 -10.42
C SER A 24 -2.57 -15.48 -9.38
N LEU A 25 -2.61 -14.52 -8.43
CA LEU A 25 -3.49 -14.62 -7.26
C LEU A 25 -4.38 -13.38 -7.07
N SER A 26 -5.21 -13.03 -8.05
CA SER A 26 -6.44 -12.23 -7.88
C SER A 26 -7.29 -12.21 -9.16
N HIS A 27 -8.13 -13.24 -9.34
CA HIS A 27 -9.40 -13.09 -10.03
C HIS A 27 -10.44 -12.48 -9.07
N THR A 28 -11.44 -11.81 -9.63
CA THR A 28 -12.57 -11.06 -9.01
C THR A 28 -12.29 -9.58 -8.73
N ALA A 29 -13.11 -8.59 -9.12
CA ALA A 29 -14.45 -8.59 -9.69
C ALA A 29 -14.65 -7.30 -10.51
N GLN A 30 -14.52 -7.39 -11.84
CA GLN A 30 -15.08 -6.54 -12.90
C GLN A 30 -14.29 -6.80 -14.18
N ALA A 31 -14.79 -7.68 -15.02
CA ALA A 31 -14.34 -7.87 -16.38
C ALA A 31 -15.58 -8.40 -17.13
N GLN A 32 -16.39 -7.62 -17.86
CA GLN A 32 -16.00 -7.01 -19.15
C GLN A 32 -14.88 -7.83 -19.77
N GLU A 33 -15.19 -8.61 -20.80
CA GLU A 33 -14.23 -9.38 -21.58
C GLU A 33 -13.17 -8.46 -22.20
N LEU A 34 -12.25 -7.98 -21.38
CA LEU A 34 -10.99 -7.40 -21.80
C LEU A 34 -10.26 -8.54 -22.48
N SER A 35 -9.85 -8.31 -23.72
CA SER A 35 -9.01 -9.23 -24.49
C SER A 35 -7.79 -9.64 -23.65
N ALA A 36 -7.25 -10.84 -23.91
CA ALA A 36 -6.09 -11.35 -23.18
C ALA A 36 -4.91 -10.33 -23.19
N GLU A 37 -4.76 -9.58 -24.28
CA GLU A 37 -3.78 -8.52 -24.42
C GLU A 37 -4.03 -7.32 -23.50
N GLU A 38 -5.27 -6.85 -23.37
CA GLU A 38 -5.62 -5.73 -22.49
C GLU A 38 -5.46 -6.10 -21.02
N LYS A 39 -5.77 -7.35 -20.65
CA LYS A 39 -5.51 -7.88 -19.31
C LYS A 39 -4.00 -7.86 -19.02
N GLN A 40 -3.17 -8.35 -19.94
CA GLN A 40 -1.71 -8.31 -19.79
C GLN A 40 -1.17 -6.88 -19.71
N LYS A 41 -1.64 -5.96 -20.56
CA LYS A 41 -1.24 -4.54 -20.49
C LYS A 41 -1.60 -3.91 -19.15
N ARG A 42 -2.80 -4.19 -18.61
CA ARG A 42 -3.21 -3.71 -17.28
C ARG A 42 -2.36 -4.30 -16.17
N ILE A 43 -2.07 -5.61 -16.22
CA ILE A 43 -1.17 -6.26 -15.25
C ILE A 43 0.19 -5.57 -15.25
N LYS A 44 0.83 -5.41 -16.42
CA LYS A 44 2.15 -4.73 -16.51
C LYS A 44 2.13 -3.29 -15.97
N MET A 45 1.04 -2.54 -16.21
CA MET A 45 0.90 -1.19 -15.64
C MET A 45 0.76 -1.20 -14.12
N ILE A 46 0.01 -2.16 -13.57
CA ILE A 46 -0.13 -2.35 -12.12
C ILE A 46 1.23 -2.72 -11.53
N GLU A 47 1.93 -3.69 -12.12
CA GLU A 47 3.25 -4.12 -11.68
C GLU A 47 4.27 -2.98 -11.69
N LYS A 48 4.32 -2.21 -12.78
CA LYS A 48 5.19 -1.03 -12.89
C LYS A 48 4.91 -0.04 -11.76
N ARG A 49 3.64 0.30 -11.52
CA ARG A 49 3.25 1.24 -10.45
C ARG A 49 3.59 0.71 -9.05
N VAL A 50 3.34 -0.58 -8.79
CA VAL A 50 3.67 -1.21 -7.50
C VAL A 50 5.17 -1.20 -7.26
N ASN A 51 5.96 -1.47 -8.29
CA ASN A 51 7.42 -1.43 -8.22
C ASN A 51 7.92 -0.01 -7.95
N GLU A 52 7.44 0.98 -8.71
CA GLU A 52 7.77 2.40 -8.48
C GLU A 52 7.47 2.83 -7.04
N GLN A 53 6.27 2.52 -6.53
CA GLN A 53 5.90 2.84 -5.14
C GLN A 53 6.78 2.12 -4.11
N THR A 54 7.19 0.89 -4.39
CA THR A 54 8.07 0.13 -3.50
C THR A 54 9.47 0.73 -3.50
N TYR A 55 10.00 1.08 -4.67
CA TYR A 55 11.31 1.74 -4.77
C TYR A 55 11.32 3.11 -4.10
N ASP A 56 10.30 3.94 -4.35
CA ASP A 56 10.16 5.26 -3.70
C ASP A 56 10.08 5.12 -2.18
N PHE A 57 9.41 4.09 -1.69
CA PHE A 57 9.35 3.80 -0.26
C PHE A 57 10.73 3.42 0.29
N LEU A 58 11.43 2.48 -0.36
CA LEU A 58 12.74 2.00 0.08
C LEU A 58 13.80 3.11 0.01
N ASP A 59 13.76 3.98 -1.00
CA ASP A 59 14.66 5.12 -1.12
C ASP A 59 14.49 6.10 0.06
N LYS A 60 13.24 6.37 0.47
CA LYS A 60 12.91 7.20 1.63
C LYS A 60 13.24 6.55 2.98
N MET A 61 13.38 5.23 3.03
CA MET A 61 13.83 4.52 4.23
C MET A 61 15.32 4.74 4.51
N GLY A 62 16.10 5.09 3.48
CA GLY A 62 17.54 5.26 3.58
C GLY A 62 18.29 3.93 3.58
N GLU A 63 19.51 3.94 4.13
CA GLU A 63 20.36 2.75 4.17
C GLU A 63 19.77 1.70 5.12
N MET A 64 19.59 0.49 4.58
CA MET A 64 19.09 -0.68 5.28
C MET A 64 19.95 -1.88 4.90
N GLU A 65 20.05 -2.86 5.79
CA GLU A 65 20.71 -4.13 5.49
C GLU A 65 19.99 -4.89 4.37
N GLY A 66 20.75 -5.54 3.48
CA GLY A 66 20.20 -6.18 2.27
C GLY A 66 19.11 -7.23 2.56
N GLU A 67 19.28 -8.03 3.61
CA GLU A 67 18.28 -9.02 4.04
C GLU A 67 16.98 -8.35 4.52
N THR A 68 17.11 -7.26 5.29
CA THR A 68 15.99 -6.45 5.77
C THR A 68 15.24 -5.80 4.61
N VAL A 69 15.95 -5.30 3.61
CA VAL A 69 15.36 -4.75 2.37
C VAL A 69 14.54 -5.80 1.63
N GLN A 70 15.04 -7.04 1.51
CA GLN A 70 14.30 -8.11 0.83
C GLN A 70 13.03 -8.50 1.59
N ALA A 71 13.14 -8.69 2.92
CA ALA A 71 12.02 -9.08 3.77
C ALA A 71 10.89 -8.02 3.76
N ILE A 72 11.26 -6.75 3.83
CA ILE A 72 10.32 -5.62 3.77
C ILE A 72 9.80 -5.39 2.36
N GLY A 73 10.67 -5.47 1.35
CA GLY A 73 10.33 -5.22 -0.06
C GLY A 73 9.21 -6.14 -0.55
N THR A 74 9.28 -7.44 -0.21
CA THR A 74 8.23 -8.41 -0.56
C THR A 74 6.89 -8.06 0.09
N GLN A 75 6.91 -7.62 1.35
CA GLN A 75 5.71 -7.21 2.07
C GLN A 75 5.12 -5.90 1.51
N LEU A 76 5.98 -4.95 1.13
CA LEU A 76 5.58 -3.70 0.50
C LEU A 76 4.95 -3.93 -0.87
N GLN A 77 5.55 -4.77 -1.73
CA GLN A 77 4.98 -5.12 -3.03
C GLN A 77 3.58 -5.72 -2.87
N ARG A 78 3.43 -6.70 -1.97
CA ARG A 78 2.12 -7.29 -1.65
C ARG A 78 1.13 -6.24 -1.16
N PHE A 79 1.56 -5.37 -0.25
CA PHE A 79 0.72 -4.32 0.29
C PHE A 79 0.25 -3.32 -0.79
N PHE A 80 1.17 -2.80 -1.62
CA PHE A 80 0.83 -1.84 -2.66
C PHE A 80 -0.06 -2.45 -3.74
N TYR A 81 0.19 -3.70 -4.11
CA TYR A 81 -0.67 -4.44 -5.03
C TYR A 81 -2.10 -4.58 -4.49
N LEU A 82 -2.26 -5.10 -3.27
CA LEU A 82 -3.58 -5.26 -2.65
C LEU A 82 -4.26 -3.90 -2.43
N ARG A 83 -3.51 -2.88 -2.01
CA ARG A 83 -4.03 -1.52 -1.88
C ARG A 83 -4.58 -1.00 -3.21
N GLN A 84 -3.92 -1.26 -4.34
CA GLN A 84 -4.41 -0.85 -5.65
C GLN A 84 -5.73 -1.53 -6.02
N LEU A 85 -5.88 -2.82 -5.72
CA LEU A 85 -7.16 -3.53 -5.89
C LEU A 85 -8.26 -2.93 -5.03
N VAL A 86 -7.96 -2.61 -3.77
CA VAL A 86 -8.94 -2.00 -2.87
C VAL A 86 -9.31 -0.58 -3.32
N GLN A 87 -8.37 0.19 -3.88
CA GLN A 87 -8.68 1.49 -4.49
C GLN A 87 -9.63 1.36 -5.69
N ALA A 88 -9.49 0.31 -6.50
CA ALA A 88 -10.44 0.04 -7.57
C ALA A 88 -11.84 -0.28 -7.02
N LYS A 89 -11.93 -1.08 -5.94
CA LYS A 89 -13.19 -1.32 -5.22
C LYS A 89 -13.79 -0.01 -4.68
N ILE A 90 -12.98 0.91 -4.18
CA ILE A 90 -13.44 2.24 -3.72
C ILE A 90 -14.07 3.03 -4.87
N GLN A 91 -13.42 3.05 -6.04
CA GLN A 91 -13.94 3.75 -7.20
C GLN A 91 -15.27 3.14 -7.67
N ALA A 92 -15.35 1.81 -7.76
CA ALA A 92 -16.57 1.10 -8.12
C ALA A 92 -17.71 1.35 -7.12
N ALA A 93 -17.43 1.28 -5.81
CA ALA A 93 -18.42 1.55 -4.75
C ALA A 93 -18.92 3.01 -4.77
N ARG A 94 -18.07 3.98 -5.13
CA ARG A 94 -18.48 5.38 -5.28
C ARG A 94 -19.41 5.59 -6.48
N GLN A 95 -19.15 4.88 -7.59
CA GLN A 95 -19.98 4.93 -8.78
C GLN A 95 -21.34 4.25 -8.55
N SER A 96 -21.36 3.09 -7.88
CA SER A 96 -22.61 2.34 -7.65
C SER A 96 -23.52 2.96 -6.60
N ALA A 97 -22.98 3.62 -5.57
CA ALA A 97 -23.78 4.24 -4.52
C ALA A 97 -24.45 5.56 -4.94
N GLY A 98 -24.06 6.15 -6.08
CA GLY A 98 -24.54 7.45 -6.53
C GLY A 98 -24.34 8.53 -5.46
N ASP A 99 -25.32 9.44 -5.33
CA ASP A 99 -25.31 10.54 -4.37
C ASP A 99 -25.88 10.18 -3.00
N ASN A 100 -26.40 8.96 -2.80
CA ASN A 100 -26.97 8.54 -1.52
C ASN A 100 -25.87 8.35 -0.46
N PRO A 101 -25.79 9.21 0.58
CA PRO A 101 -24.70 9.15 1.55
C PRO A 101 -24.74 7.89 2.42
N ARG A 102 -25.93 7.33 2.68
CA ARG A 102 -26.12 6.13 3.50
C ARG A 102 -25.67 4.88 2.74
N ALA A 103 -26.08 4.75 1.49
CA ALA A 103 -25.65 3.66 0.62
C ALA A 103 -24.12 3.71 0.40
N ARG A 104 -23.55 4.91 0.19
CA ARG A 104 -22.11 5.10 0.05
C ARG A 104 -21.35 4.70 1.32
N ARG A 105 -21.86 5.03 2.52
CA ARG A 105 -21.24 4.59 3.78
C ARG A 105 -21.27 3.07 3.94
N GLN A 106 -22.41 2.44 3.68
CA GLN A 106 -22.56 0.98 3.78
C GLN A 106 -21.66 0.23 2.80
N ALA A 107 -21.63 0.65 1.54
CA ALA A 107 -20.75 0.07 0.53
C ALA A 107 -19.26 0.28 0.87
N MET A 108 -18.91 1.39 1.54
CA MET A 108 -17.53 1.70 1.89
C MET A 108 -17.02 1.07 3.18
N MET A 109 -17.89 0.61 4.07
CA MET A 109 -17.52 0.01 5.34
C MET A 109 -16.62 -1.25 5.19
N PRO A 110 -17.01 -2.30 4.44
CA PRO A 110 -16.17 -3.49 4.30
C PRO A 110 -14.84 -3.19 3.61
N ILE A 111 -14.85 -2.25 2.66
CA ILE A 111 -13.65 -1.80 1.94
C ILE A 111 -12.67 -1.06 2.88
N ARG A 112 -13.18 -0.30 3.86
CA ARG A 112 -12.34 0.34 4.88
C ARG A 112 -11.74 -0.67 5.85
N GLU A 113 -12.48 -1.70 6.23
CA GLU A 113 -11.99 -2.79 7.07
C GLU A 113 -10.89 -3.58 6.36
N GLU A 114 -11.06 -3.87 5.07
CA GLU A 114 -10.05 -4.50 4.23
C GLU A 114 -8.76 -3.66 4.18
N LEU A 115 -8.86 -2.35 3.92
CA LEU A 115 -7.70 -1.45 4.00
C LEU A 115 -7.03 -1.51 5.37
N THR A 116 -7.80 -1.40 6.46
CA THR A 116 -7.27 -1.40 7.82
C THR A 116 -6.50 -2.70 8.11
N SER A 117 -7.04 -3.84 7.67
CA SER A 117 -6.39 -5.14 7.78
C SER A 117 -5.07 -5.20 7.01
N LEU A 118 -5.02 -4.65 5.79
CA LEU A 118 -3.78 -4.58 4.99
C LEU A 118 -2.67 -3.80 5.70
N TYR A 119 -3.00 -2.63 6.25
CA TYR A 119 -2.02 -1.84 7.03
C TYR A 119 -1.57 -2.58 8.30
N ALA A 120 -2.49 -3.29 8.98
CA ALA A 120 -2.16 -4.08 10.16
C ALA A 120 -1.21 -5.24 9.83
N GLN A 121 -1.43 -5.94 8.71
CA GLN A 121 -0.56 -7.02 8.24
C GLN A 121 0.85 -6.50 7.89
N LEU A 122 0.93 -5.39 7.14
CA LEU A 122 2.21 -4.76 6.81
C LEU A 122 2.96 -4.35 8.09
N ASN A 123 2.28 -3.69 9.03
CA ASN A 123 2.88 -3.27 10.29
C ASN A 123 3.34 -4.45 11.16
N LYS A 124 2.60 -5.56 11.16
CA LYS A 124 2.98 -6.78 11.87
C LYS A 124 4.25 -7.40 11.26
N GLY A 125 4.35 -7.42 9.93
CA GLY A 125 5.54 -7.90 9.25
C GLY A 125 6.75 -6.97 9.46
N ALA A 126 6.55 -5.66 9.36
CA ALA A 126 7.59 -4.66 9.61
C ALA A 126 8.13 -4.71 11.04
N LYS A 127 7.27 -4.90 12.06
CA LYS A 127 7.69 -5.07 13.46
C LYS A 127 8.58 -6.29 13.70
N LYS A 128 8.48 -7.32 12.86
CA LYS A 128 9.31 -8.52 12.95
C LYS A 128 10.65 -8.37 12.26
N ALA A 129 10.69 -7.59 11.17
CA ALA A 129 11.87 -7.44 10.34
C ALA A 129 12.74 -6.23 10.70
N LEU A 130 12.17 -5.17 11.30
CA LEU A 130 12.85 -3.90 11.55
C LEU A 130 13.22 -3.71 13.01
N SER A 131 14.35 -3.05 13.26
CA SER A 131 14.69 -2.48 14.56
C SER A 131 13.70 -1.36 14.95
N LYS A 132 13.70 -0.94 16.22
CA LYS A 132 12.82 0.16 16.69
C LYS A 132 13.07 1.48 15.94
N LYS A 133 14.31 1.78 15.58
CA LYS A 133 14.67 3.01 14.85
C LYS A 133 14.13 2.96 13.42
N GLU A 134 14.39 1.86 12.71
CA GLU A 134 13.90 1.65 11.36
C GLU A 134 12.37 1.58 11.32
N LEU A 135 11.74 0.93 12.30
CA LEU A 135 10.28 0.87 12.39
C LEU A 135 9.66 2.28 12.56
N LYS A 136 10.33 3.19 13.27
CA LYS A 136 9.87 4.58 13.40
C LYS A 136 9.94 5.29 12.04
N GLN A 137 11.04 5.12 11.30
CA GLN A 137 11.20 5.66 9.95
C GLN A 137 10.18 5.04 8.98
N PHE A 138 9.99 3.72 9.04
CA PHE A 138 9.01 2.97 8.25
C PHE A 138 7.60 3.53 8.42
N ASN A 139 7.16 3.73 9.67
CA ASN A 139 5.84 4.29 9.93
C ASN A 139 5.70 5.74 9.46
N LYS A 140 6.80 6.51 9.47
CA LYS A 140 6.81 7.87 8.93
C LYS A 140 6.65 7.86 7.41
N VAL A 141 7.51 7.10 6.71
CA VAL A 141 7.48 6.97 5.25
C VAL A 141 6.15 6.37 4.78
N LEU A 142 5.62 5.37 5.49
CA LEU A 142 4.33 4.76 5.16
C LEU A 142 3.18 5.75 5.20
N LYS A 143 3.15 6.67 6.17
CA LYS A 143 2.13 7.72 6.23
C LYS A 143 2.24 8.72 5.08
N GLU A 144 3.45 8.97 4.58
CA GLU A 144 3.68 9.87 3.45
C GLU A 144 3.29 9.23 2.11
N VAL A 145 3.74 8.00 1.84
CA VAL A 145 3.56 7.31 0.55
C VAL A 145 2.18 6.65 0.43
N ALA A 146 1.65 6.13 1.54
CA ALA A 146 0.36 5.46 1.61
C ALA A 146 -0.44 5.99 2.81
N PRO A 147 -1.00 7.21 2.70
CA PRO A 147 -1.84 7.73 3.77
C PRO A 147 -3.03 6.80 3.99
N GLN A 148 -3.21 6.40 5.25
CA GLN A 148 -4.43 5.70 5.67
C GLN A 148 -5.60 6.67 5.51
N PRO A 149 -6.74 6.23 4.97
CA PRO A 149 -7.94 7.04 5.03
C PRO A 149 -8.21 7.31 6.51
N GLN A 150 -8.12 8.58 6.91
CA GLN A 150 -8.48 8.96 8.26
C GLN A 150 -9.93 8.52 8.46
N GLN A 151 -10.15 7.48 9.26
CA GLN A 151 -11.43 7.35 9.95
C GLN A 151 -11.58 8.68 10.67
N GLY A 152 -12.63 9.43 10.31
CA GLY A 152 -12.87 10.74 10.87
C GLY A 152 -12.72 10.66 12.38
N ARG A 153 -11.57 11.12 12.88
CA ARG A 153 -11.38 11.38 14.28
C ARG A 153 -12.26 12.60 14.47
N GLY A 154 -13.48 12.38 14.98
CA GLY A 154 -14.29 13.47 15.49
C GLY A 154 -13.36 14.29 16.37
N GLY A 155 -13.00 15.47 15.88
CA GLY A 155 -12.16 16.37 16.66
C GLY A 155 -12.95 16.72 17.92
N PRO A 156 -12.34 16.67 19.11
CA PRO A 156 -12.91 17.38 20.25
C PRO A 156 -12.74 18.87 19.96
N GLY A 157 -13.74 19.49 19.34
CA GLY A 157 -13.68 20.89 18.91
C GLY A 157 -15.03 21.61 18.83
N GLY A 158 -16.09 21.01 19.36
CA GLY A 158 -17.40 21.64 19.53
C GLY A 158 -17.68 21.94 21.00
N GLY A 159 -16.78 22.66 21.67
CA GLY A 159 -16.96 23.07 23.06
C GLY A 159 -16.46 24.50 23.23
N GLY A 160 -17.38 25.41 23.58
CA GLY A 160 -17.04 26.72 24.12
C GLY A 160 -17.32 27.90 23.21
N ARG A 161 -18.60 28.20 22.95
CA ARG A 161 -19.03 29.60 22.80
C ARG A 161 -20.09 29.90 23.85
N GLY A 162 -19.66 29.85 25.10
CA GLY A 162 -20.32 30.51 26.23
C GLY A 162 -19.54 31.79 26.55
N GLY A 163 -20.25 32.90 26.69
CA GLY A 163 -19.77 34.10 27.38
C GLY A 163 -19.07 35.15 26.50
N ARG A 164 -19.86 36.01 25.87
CA ARG A 164 -19.82 37.47 26.02
C ARG A 164 -20.97 38.11 25.26
#